data_AF-A0A9P8Q3L3-F1
#
_entry.id   AF-A0A9P8Q3L3-F1
#
_cell.length_a   1.000
_cell.length_b   1.000
_cell.length_c   1.000
_cell.angle_alpha   90.00
_cell.angle_beta   90.00
_cell.angle_gamma   90.00
#
_symmetry.space_group_name_H-M   'P 1'
#
loop_
_entity.id
_entity.type
_entity.pdbx_description
1 polymer ?
#
loop_
_entity_poly.entity_id
_entity_poly.type
_entity_poly.pdbx_seq_one_letter_code
_entity_poly.pdbx_strand_id
1 'polypeptide(L)'
;MSEKLEKIINQILLNPSNKDVLAIFKSMRNGVHYGTKIRFAHSLVMSLLYKRNITLVQRISSILNITRSHGVVLASFAFVYKLSLLLLKWYNSVLETSTPNLNEFLAGALGGFLVYGKLVFKEQFNSSITDQITLYCGARVTLAVGKLIAFMIAKKLGESNNWDLKQKKKFRDDLQSYAWCFSASFIWGSVLFFHRFYPKFLQHGLESSMSFIYDDLDWTDWRSFLGI
;
A
#
# COMPACT_ATOMS: atom_id res chain seq x y z
N MET A 1 -42.47 -9.41 -0.33
CA MET A 1 -41.47 -9.95 -1.28
C MET A 1 -40.03 -9.83 -0.75
N SER A 2 -39.72 -8.86 0.13
CA SER A 2 -38.37 -8.70 0.71
C SER A 2 -37.94 -9.83 1.66
N GLU A 3 -38.79 -10.30 2.57
CA GLU A 3 -38.39 -11.30 3.59
C GLU A 3 -38.01 -12.68 3.03
N LYS A 4 -38.73 -13.17 2.00
CA LYS A 4 -38.38 -14.44 1.35
C LYS A 4 -37.03 -14.35 0.63
N LEU A 5 -36.79 -13.23 -0.05
CA LEU A 5 -35.52 -12.97 -0.73
C LEU A 5 -34.37 -12.86 0.28
N GLU A 6 -34.59 -12.14 1.38
CA GLU A 6 -33.62 -11.99 2.46
C GLU A 6 -33.28 -13.32 3.14
N LYS A 7 -34.27 -14.17 3.41
CA LYS A 7 -34.04 -15.52 3.94
C LYS A 7 -33.22 -16.39 2.99
N ILE A 8 -33.52 -16.38 1.68
CA ILE A 8 -32.76 -17.13 0.67
C ILE A 8 -31.32 -16.61 0.59
N ILE A 9 -31.12 -15.30 0.56
CA ILE A 9 -29.80 -14.67 0.55
C ILE A 9 -29.02 -15.06 1.81
N ASN A 10 -29.63 -14.98 2.99
CA ASN A 10 -28.99 -15.35 4.25
C ASN A 10 -28.65 -16.85 4.30
N GLN A 11 -29.50 -17.73 3.77
CA GLN A 11 -29.17 -19.16 3.65
C GLN A 11 -27.96 -19.40 2.75
N ILE A 12 -27.84 -18.71 1.62
CA ILE A 12 -26.69 -18.79 0.72
C ILE A 12 -25.42 -18.24 1.39
N LEU A 13 -25.53 -17.12 2.12
CA LEU A 13 -24.41 -16.45 2.79
C LEU A 13 -23.89 -17.22 4.01
N LEU A 14 -24.77 -17.88 4.75
CA LEU A 14 -24.43 -18.62 5.96
C LEU A 14 -23.97 -20.06 5.69
N ASN A 15 -24.11 -20.55 4.45
CA ASN A 15 -23.64 -21.89 4.07
C ASN A 15 -22.10 -21.96 4.09
N PRO A 16 -21.48 -22.82 4.92
CA PRO A 16 -20.03 -22.97 5.00
C PRO A 16 -19.37 -23.32 3.67
N SER A 17 -20.05 -24.07 2.79
CA SER A 17 -19.52 -24.49 1.48
C SER A 17 -19.31 -23.31 0.52
N ASN A 18 -20.06 -22.22 0.68
CA ASN A 18 -19.93 -21.03 -0.16
C ASN A 18 -18.91 -20.01 0.38
N LYS A 19 -18.45 -20.20 1.63
CA LYS A 19 -17.69 -19.20 2.38
C LYS A 19 -16.42 -18.77 1.65
N ASP A 20 -15.71 -19.71 1.04
CA ASP A 20 -14.44 -19.45 0.35
C ASP A 20 -14.63 -18.61 -0.92
N VAL A 21 -15.60 -18.96 -1.76
CA VAL A 21 -15.95 -18.22 -2.97
C VAL A 21 -16.50 -16.83 -2.61
N LEU A 22 -17.41 -16.76 -1.63
CA LEU A 22 -17.96 -15.50 -1.12
C LEU A 22 -16.86 -14.61 -0.52
N ALA A 23 -15.82 -15.19 0.09
CA ALA A 23 -14.69 -14.43 0.62
C ALA A 23 -13.88 -13.75 -0.48
N ILE A 24 -13.78 -14.33 -1.68
CA ILE A 24 -13.16 -13.68 -2.85
C ILE A 24 -13.93 -12.39 -3.17
N PHE A 25 -15.23 -12.50 -3.45
CA PHE A 25 -16.08 -11.36 -3.82
C PHE A 25 -16.14 -10.31 -2.72
N LYS A 26 -16.23 -10.74 -1.45
CA LYS A 26 -16.20 -9.83 -0.30
C LYS A 26 -14.86 -9.08 -0.23
N SER A 27 -13.73 -9.76 -0.45
CA SER A 27 -12.40 -9.15 -0.44
C SER A 27 -12.25 -8.14 -1.57
N MET A 28 -12.70 -8.46 -2.78
CA MET A 28 -12.74 -7.53 -3.92
C MET A 28 -13.53 -6.27 -3.59
N ARG A 29 -14.77 -6.44 -3.12
CA ARG A 29 -15.66 -5.33 -2.74
C ARG A 29 -15.04 -4.45 -1.66
N ASN A 30 -14.44 -5.06 -0.64
CA ASN A 30 -13.77 -4.33 0.43
C ASN A 30 -12.55 -3.55 -0.10
N GLY A 31 -11.77 -4.14 -1.01
CA GLY A 31 -10.66 -3.47 -1.70
C GLY A 31 -11.12 -2.24 -2.48
N VAL A 32 -12.18 -2.38 -3.30
CA VAL A 32 -12.78 -1.25 -4.02
C VAL A 32 -13.25 -0.17 -3.05
N HIS A 33 -14.02 -0.55 -2.02
CA HIS A 33 -14.61 0.41 -1.09
C HIS A 33 -13.55 1.20 -0.32
N TYR A 34 -12.52 0.52 0.19
CA TYR A 34 -11.44 1.16 0.92
C TYR A 34 -10.58 2.04 0.00
N GLY A 35 -10.10 1.47 -1.11
CA GLY A 35 -9.24 2.18 -2.06
C GLY A 35 -9.88 3.42 -2.65
N THR A 36 -11.15 3.29 -3.07
CA THR A 36 -11.90 4.42 -3.66
C THR A 36 -12.02 5.56 -2.67
N LYS A 37 -12.37 5.31 -1.40
CA LYS A 37 -12.58 6.38 -0.41
C LYS A 37 -11.34 7.24 -0.18
N ILE A 38 -10.21 6.60 0.09
CA ILE A 38 -8.96 7.33 0.38
C ILE A 38 -8.44 8.02 -0.89
N ARG A 39 -8.46 7.31 -2.03
CA ARG A 39 -7.93 7.86 -3.28
C ARG A 39 -8.78 9.00 -3.83
N PHE A 40 -10.09 8.93 -3.64
CA PHE A 40 -11.01 10.00 -4.02
C PHE A 40 -10.70 11.29 -3.26
N ALA A 41 -10.62 11.22 -1.92
CA ALA A 41 -10.33 12.38 -1.09
C ALA A 41 -8.99 13.02 -1.47
N HIS A 42 -7.95 12.20 -1.64
CA HIS A 42 -6.64 12.66 -2.07
C HIS A 42 -6.69 13.32 -3.47
N SER A 43 -7.29 12.67 -4.46
CA SER A 43 -7.34 13.17 -5.84
C SER A 43 -8.17 14.45 -5.94
N LEU A 44 -9.23 14.57 -5.13
CA LEU A 44 -10.05 15.78 -5.03
C LEU A 44 -9.21 16.96 -4.54
N VAL A 45 -8.53 16.81 -3.39
CA VAL A 45 -7.69 17.86 -2.81
C VAL A 45 -6.56 18.23 -3.77
N MET A 46 -5.85 17.23 -4.31
CA MET A 46 -4.76 17.49 -5.26
C MET A 46 -5.25 18.21 -6.52
N SER A 47 -6.43 17.84 -7.03
CA SER A 47 -6.99 18.53 -8.18
C SER A 47 -7.38 19.97 -7.87
N LEU A 48 -7.97 20.24 -6.69
CA LEU A 48 -8.37 21.58 -6.28
C LEU A 48 -7.17 22.52 -6.08
N LEU A 49 -6.11 22.02 -5.45
CA LEU A 49 -4.91 22.82 -5.15
C LEU A 49 -4.02 23.05 -6.38
N TYR A 50 -3.75 21.99 -7.15
CA TYR A 50 -2.67 22.00 -8.14
C TYR A 50 -3.14 22.01 -9.60
N LYS A 51 -4.43 21.78 -9.88
CA LYS A 51 -4.96 21.80 -11.26
C LYS A 51 -5.95 22.96 -11.43
N ARG A 52 -5.43 24.14 -11.79
CA ARG A 52 -6.24 25.37 -11.96
C ARG A 52 -6.94 25.47 -13.32
N ASN A 53 -6.31 25.00 -14.40
CA ASN A 53 -6.79 25.20 -15.78
C ASN A 53 -7.56 24.01 -16.36
N ILE A 54 -8.54 23.47 -15.62
CA ILE A 54 -9.39 22.35 -16.09
C ILE A 54 -10.86 22.63 -15.80
N THR A 55 -11.74 22.24 -16.74
CA THR A 55 -13.19 22.40 -16.56
C THR A 55 -13.71 21.50 -15.43
N LEU A 56 -14.84 21.87 -14.82
CA LEU A 56 -15.44 21.08 -13.74
C LEU A 56 -15.76 19.64 -14.18
N VAL A 57 -16.24 19.46 -15.42
CA VAL A 57 -16.55 18.14 -15.98
C VAL A 57 -15.27 17.31 -16.15
N GLN A 58 -14.21 17.88 -16.72
CA GLN A 58 -12.92 17.21 -16.87
C GLN A 58 -12.30 16.85 -15.51
N ARG A 59 -12.43 17.74 -14.52
CA ARG A 59 -11.98 17.54 -13.15
C ARG A 59 -12.65 16.33 -12.50
N ILE A 60 -13.99 16.30 -12.50
CA ILE A 60 -14.77 15.21 -11.92
C ILE A 60 -14.43 13.90 -12.64
N SER A 61 -14.40 13.90 -13.98
CA SER A 61 -14.06 12.72 -14.78
C SER A 61 -12.65 12.19 -14.45
N SER A 62 -11.66 13.08 -14.35
CA SER A 62 -10.28 12.71 -13.99
C SER A 62 -10.20 12.10 -12.59
N ILE A 63 -10.85 12.70 -11.60
CA ILE A 63 -10.88 12.20 -10.22
C ILE A 63 -11.55 10.82 -10.17
N LEU A 64 -12.70 10.66 -10.82
CA LEU A 64 -13.42 9.39 -10.84
C LEU A 64 -12.63 8.30 -11.56
N ASN A 65 -11.96 8.62 -12.66
CA ASN A 65 -11.13 7.66 -13.40
C ASN A 65 -9.93 7.19 -12.56
N ILE A 66 -9.17 8.11 -11.97
CA ILE A 66 -8.02 7.77 -11.09
C ILE A 66 -8.48 6.91 -9.91
N THR A 67 -9.60 7.29 -9.30
CA THR A 67 -10.17 6.59 -8.15
C THR A 67 -10.65 5.19 -8.54
N ARG A 68 -11.37 5.06 -9.66
CA ARG A 68 -11.84 3.78 -10.19
C ARG A 68 -10.67 2.86 -10.51
N SER A 69 -9.66 3.34 -11.22
CA SER A 69 -8.46 2.55 -11.55
C SER A 69 -7.79 2.02 -10.28
N HIS A 70 -7.65 2.84 -9.25
CA HIS A 70 -7.09 2.41 -7.97
C HIS A 70 -7.94 1.33 -7.28
N GLY A 71 -9.26 1.52 -7.24
CA GLY A 71 -10.19 0.52 -6.70
C GLY A 71 -10.13 -0.81 -7.45
N VAL A 72 -10.05 -0.77 -8.79
CA VAL A 72 -9.95 -1.96 -9.65
C VAL A 72 -8.63 -2.69 -9.41
N VAL A 73 -7.49 -1.99 -9.31
CA VAL A 73 -6.20 -2.62 -8.97
C VAL A 73 -6.28 -3.40 -7.66
N LEU A 74 -6.85 -2.81 -6.60
CA LEU A 74 -7.01 -3.48 -5.30
C LEU A 74 -7.99 -4.65 -5.37
N ALA A 75 -9.06 -4.52 -6.14
CA ALA A 75 -10.01 -5.61 -6.38
C ALA A 75 -9.35 -6.79 -7.08
N SER A 76 -8.59 -6.52 -8.15
CA SER A 76 -7.88 -7.52 -8.93
C SER A 76 -6.82 -8.22 -8.07
N PHE A 77 -6.05 -7.49 -7.27
CA PHE A 77 -5.11 -8.10 -6.33
C PHE A 77 -5.83 -9.01 -5.32
N ALA A 78 -6.92 -8.54 -4.72
CA ALA A 78 -7.69 -9.33 -3.76
C ALA A 78 -8.28 -10.60 -4.39
N PHE A 79 -8.74 -10.51 -5.65
CA PHE A 79 -9.22 -11.65 -6.42
C PHE A 79 -8.12 -12.69 -6.64
N VAL A 80 -6.99 -12.27 -7.25
CA VAL A 80 -5.88 -13.16 -7.58
C VAL A 80 -5.32 -13.80 -6.31
N TYR A 81 -5.06 -13.01 -5.26
CA TYR A 81 -4.57 -13.52 -3.99
C TYR A 81 -5.49 -14.60 -3.39
N LYS A 82 -6.79 -14.33 -3.29
CA LYS A 82 -7.74 -15.28 -2.69
C LYS A 82 -7.92 -16.52 -3.56
N LEU A 83 -7.97 -16.36 -4.88
CA LEU A 83 -8.06 -17.49 -5.80
C LEU A 83 -6.81 -18.38 -5.69
N SER A 84 -5.61 -17.79 -5.75
CA SER A 84 -4.36 -18.52 -5.59
C SER A 84 -4.27 -19.22 -4.24
N LEU A 85 -4.69 -18.56 -3.15
CA LEU A 85 -4.70 -19.18 -1.83
C LEU A 85 -5.67 -20.38 -1.75
N LEU A 86 -6.83 -20.30 -2.38
CA LEU A 86 -7.77 -21.43 -2.46
C LEU A 86 -7.21 -22.59 -3.27
N LEU A 87 -6.58 -22.30 -4.41
CA LEU A 87 -5.92 -23.32 -5.22
C LEU A 87 -4.77 -24.01 -4.48
N LEU A 88 -3.93 -23.25 -3.76
CA LEU A 88 -2.85 -23.80 -2.93
C LEU A 88 -3.39 -24.65 -1.76
N LYS A 89 -4.46 -24.21 -1.10
CA LYS A 89 -5.10 -24.99 -0.03
C LYS A 89 -5.69 -26.30 -0.56
N TRP A 90 -6.36 -26.25 -1.72
CA TRP A 90 -6.87 -27.44 -2.39
C TRP A 90 -5.73 -28.39 -2.76
N TYR A 91 -4.67 -27.88 -3.40
CA TYR A 91 -3.49 -28.67 -3.76
C TYR A 91 -2.83 -29.35 -2.55
N ASN A 92 -2.61 -28.60 -1.45
CA ASN A 92 -2.05 -29.16 -0.23
C ASN A 92 -2.94 -30.23 0.41
N SER A 93 -4.27 -30.06 0.33
CA SER A 93 -5.22 -31.06 0.82
C SER A 93 -5.20 -32.36 0.01
N VAL A 94 -4.97 -32.27 -1.30
CA VAL A 94 -4.87 -33.44 -2.20
C VAL A 94 -3.55 -34.19 -2.00
N LEU A 95 -2.47 -33.49 -1.68
CA LEU A 95 -1.13 -34.07 -1.52
C LEU A 95 -0.71 -34.32 -0.07
N GLU A 96 -1.59 -34.09 0.91
CA GLU A 96 -1.32 -34.20 2.35
C GLU A 96 -0.07 -33.41 2.82
N THR A 97 0.31 -32.36 2.10
CA THR A 97 1.49 -31.55 2.40
C THR A 97 1.13 -30.38 3.32
N SER A 98 1.74 -30.36 4.52
CA SER A 98 1.43 -29.37 5.56
C SER A 98 2.42 -28.19 5.54
N THR A 99 2.27 -27.24 4.61
CA THR A 99 3.02 -25.97 4.63
C THR A 99 2.12 -24.72 4.59
N PRO A 100 1.13 -24.60 5.50
CA PRO A 100 0.18 -23.48 5.49
C PRO A 100 0.88 -22.12 5.52
N ASN A 101 1.95 -21.95 6.32
CA ASN A 101 2.60 -20.65 6.54
C ASN A 101 3.22 -20.00 5.30
N LEU A 102 3.54 -20.76 4.25
CA LEU A 102 4.12 -20.23 3.01
C LEU A 102 3.05 -19.95 1.95
N ASN A 103 1.85 -20.52 2.08
CA ASN A 103 0.79 -20.37 1.09
C ASN A 103 0.32 -18.91 0.98
N GLU A 104 0.18 -18.21 2.10
CA GLU A 104 -0.19 -16.78 2.07
C GLU A 104 0.91 -15.93 1.43
N PHE A 105 2.17 -16.24 1.71
CA PHE A 105 3.30 -15.54 1.10
C PHE A 105 3.35 -15.78 -0.41
N LEU A 106 3.27 -17.03 -0.86
CA LEU A 106 3.32 -17.41 -2.27
C LEU A 106 2.10 -16.87 -3.04
N ALA A 107 0.90 -16.98 -2.48
CA ALA A 107 -0.30 -16.39 -3.09
C ALA A 107 -0.20 -14.87 -3.17
N GLY A 108 0.35 -14.21 -2.14
CA GLY A 108 0.58 -12.78 -2.12
C GLY A 108 1.63 -12.34 -3.15
N ALA A 109 2.75 -13.08 -3.24
CA ALA A 109 3.82 -12.85 -4.21
C ALA A 109 3.32 -13.02 -5.64
N LEU A 110 2.57 -14.09 -5.92
CA LEU A 110 1.95 -14.32 -7.22
C LEU A 110 0.95 -13.22 -7.57
N GLY A 111 0.09 -12.83 -6.64
CA GLY A 111 -0.84 -11.71 -6.83
C GLY A 111 -0.10 -10.41 -7.13
N GLY A 112 1.01 -10.16 -6.45
CA GLY A 112 1.81 -8.97 -6.65
C GLY A 112 2.50 -8.96 -8.02
N PHE A 113 3.09 -10.08 -8.41
CA PHE A 113 3.72 -10.27 -9.70
C PHE A 113 2.73 -10.13 -10.86
N LEU A 114 1.54 -10.74 -10.75
CA LEU A 114 0.54 -10.69 -11.82
C LEU A 114 -0.13 -9.32 -11.96
N VAL A 115 -0.48 -8.68 -10.84
CA VAL A 115 -1.24 -7.43 -10.84
C VAL A 115 -0.32 -6.21 -10.91
N TYR A 116 0.63 -6.06 -9.98
CA TYR A 116 1.53 -4.91 -9.97
C TYR A 116 2.68 -5.04 -10.98
N GLY A 117 3.04 -6.26 -11.37
CA GLY A 117 3.92 -6.52 -12.53
C GLY A 117 3.21 -6.37 -13.88
N LYS A 118 1.91 -6.06 -13.91
CA LYS A 118 1.09 -5.78 -15.10
C LYS A 118 1.10 -6.90 -16.16
N LEU A 119 1.32 -8.13 -15.72
CA LEU A 119 1.22 -9.31 -16.60
C LEU A 119 -0.23 -9.64 -16.92
N VAL A 120 -1.15 -9.32 -16.00
CA VAL A 120 -2.59 -9.46 -16.18
C VAL A 120 -3.24 -8.08 -16.12
N PHE A 121 -4.19 -7.82 -17.02
CA PHE A 121 -4.94 -6.55 -17.10
C PHE A 121 -4.09 -5.30 -17.38
N LYS A 122 -3.00 -5.44 -18.17
CA LYS A 122 -2.06 -4.37 -18.53
C LYS A 122 -2.74 -3.06 -18.94
N GLU A 123 -3.76 -3.13 -19.79
CA GLU A 123 -4.49 -1.96 -20.31
C GLU A 123 -5.32 -1.22 -19.24
N GLN A 124 -5.63 -1.86 -18.11
CA GLN A 124 -6.50 -1.29 -17.08
C GLN A 124 -5.72 -0.58 -15.96
N PHE A 125 -4.41 -0.79 -15.86
CA PHE A 125 -3.62 -0.38 -14.70
C PHE A 125 -2.70 0.81 -15.01
N ASN A 126 -2.97 1.92 -14.35
CA ASN A 126 -2.12 3.10 -14.41
C ASN A 126 -0.81 2.85 -13.65
N SER A 127 0.33 2.95 -14.34
CA SER A 127 1.66 2.75 -13.78
C SER A 127 1.93 3.58 -12.53
N SER A 128 1.57 4.86 -12.55
CA SER A 128 1.79 5.73 -11.39
C SER A 128 1.03 5.25 -10.15
N ILE A 129 -0.15 4.65 -10.33
CA ILE A 129 -0.95 4.13 -9.23
C ILE A 129 -0.33 2.83 -8.68
N THR A 130 0.06 1.91 -9.55
CA THR A 130 0.70 0.65 -9.12
C THR A 130 2.01 0.93 -8.40
N ASP A 131 2.81 1.86 -8.91
CA ASP A 131 4.11 2.20 -8.34
C ASP A 131 3.93 2.87 -6.97
N GLN A 132 2.95 3.78 -6.83
CA GLN A 132 2.63 4.41 -5.54
C GLN A 132 2.21 3.38 -4.49
N ILE A 133 1.35 2.43 -4.83
CA ILE A 133 0.93 1.37 -3.90
C ILE A 133 2.12 0.52 -3.50
N THR A 134 2.91 0.05 -4.48
CA THR A 134 4.05 -0.82 -4.24
C THR A 134 5.11 -0.15 -3.38
N LEU A 135 5.48 1.11 -3.67
CA LEU A 135 6.44 1.86 -2.87
C LEU A 135 5.94 2.11 -1.45
N TYR A 136 4.64 2.44 -1.28
CA TYR A 136 4.04 2.60 0.03
C TYR A 136 4.07 1.30 0.85
N CYS A 137 3.67 0.18 0.23
CA CYS A 137 3.75 -1.14 0.87
C CYS A 137 5.19 -1.53 1.18
N GLY A 138 6.13 -1.28 0.27
CA GLY A 138 7.56 -1.52 0.47
C GLY A 138 8.09 -0.79 1.70
N ALA A 139 7.82 0.52 1.83
CA ALA A 139 8.21 1.29 3.00
C ALA A 139 7.61 0.71 4.31
N ARG A 140 6.34 0.28 4.29
CA ARG A 140 5.69 -0.33 5.46
C ARG A 140 6.26 -1.70 5.82
N VAL A 141 6.61 -2.52 4.82
CA VAL A 141 7.27 -3.82 5.02
C VAL A 141 8.67 -3.60 5.59
N THR A 142 9.46 -2.67 5.06
CA THR A 142 10.79 -2.32 5.61
C THR A 142 10.69 -1.90 7.08
N LEU A 143 9.69 -1.08 7.43
CA LEU A 143 9.42 -0.71 8.83
C LEU A 143 9.03 -1.91 9.69
N ALA A 144 8.22 -2.84 9.17
CA ALA A 144 7.84 -4.05 9.88
C ALA A 144 9.05 -4.97 10.13
N VAL A 145 9.92 -5.13 9.12
CA VAL A 145 11.16 -5.90 9.22
C VAL A 145 12.09 -5.27 10.27
N GLY A 146 12.29 -3.95 10.25
CA GLY A 146 13.10 -3.26 11.25
C GLY A 146 12.58 -3.47 12.67
N LYS A 147 11.25 -3.36 12.88
CA LYS A 147 10.62 -3.63 14.18
C LYS A 147 10.76 -5.09 14.61
N LEU A 148 10.66 -6.03 13.67
CA LEU A 148 10.83 -7.45 13.93
C LEU A 148 12.26 -7.77 14.35
N ILE A 149 13.26 -7.22 13.67
CA ILE A 149 14.68 -7.35 14.03
C ILE A 149 14.92 -6.78 15.42
N ALA A 150 14.43 -5.58 15.71
CA ALA A 150 14.55 -4.98 17.05
C ALA A 150 13.91 -5.86 18.14
N PHE A 151 12.74 -6.44 17.86
CA PHE A 151 12.10 -7.38 18.76
C PHE A 151 12.93 -8.66 18.98
N MET A 152 13.47 -9.26 17.93
CA MET A 152 14.31 -10.46 18.01
C MET A 152 15.58 -10.22 18.83
N ILE A 153 16.24 -9.08 18.62
CA ILE A 153 17.45 -8.68 19.37
C ILE A 153 17.11 -8.48 20.85
N ALA A 154 16.06 -7.70 21.15
CA ALA A 154 15.62 -7.44 22.52
C ALA A 154 15.23 -8.74 23.25
N LYS A 155 14.59 -9.68 22.54
CA LYS A 155 14.25 -11.00 23.09
C LYS A 155 15.51 -11.81 23.43
N LYS A 156 16.42 -11.98 22.47
CA LYS A 156 17.64 -12.80 22.64
C LYS A 156 18.56 -12.27 23.73
N LEU A 157 18.83 -10.95 23.73
CA LEU A 157 19.65 -10.31 24.76
C LEU A 157 18.96 -10.30 26.13
N GLY A 158 17.66 -10.07 26.14
CA GLY A 158 16.89 -10.07 27.38
C GLY A 158 16.75 -11.45 28.03
N GLU A 159 16.76 -12.53 27.24
CA GLU A 159 16.84 -13.90 27.76
C GLU A 159 18.24 -14.20 28.31
N SER A 160 19.30 -13.78 27.61
CA SER A 160 20.68 -13.97 28.06
C SER A 160 21.01 -13.24 29.37
N ASN A 161 20.41 -12.06 29.59
CA ASN A 161 20.71 -11.19 30.74
C ASN A 161 19.65 -11.25 31.84
N ASN A 162 18.70 -12.19 31.79
CA ASN A 162 17.57 -12.30 32.73
C ASN A 162 16.80 -10.97 32.93
N TRP A 163 16.60 -10.21 31.85
CA TRP A 163 15.88 -8.94 31.90
C TRP A 163 14.39 -9.15 32.19
N ASP A 164 13.81 -8.26 33.00
CA ASP A 164 12.36 -8.21 33.19
C ASP A 164 11.65 -7.67 31.93
N LEU A 165 10.35 -7.92 31.80
CA LEU A 165 9.52 -7.49 30.67
C LEU A 165 9.61 -5.98 30.42
N LYS A 166 9.67 -5.17 31.49
CA LYS A 166 9.83 -3.71 31.38
C LYS A 166 11.17 -3.33 30.77
N GLN A 167 12.25 -4.02 31.15
CA GLN A 167 13.60 -3.77 30.64
C GLN A 167 13.70 -4.17 29.16
N LYS A 168 13.13 -5.33 28.78
CA LYS A 168 13.04 -5.77 27.37
C LYS A 168 12.29 -4.77 26.50
N LYS A 169 11.16 -4.26 26.99
CA LYS A 169 10.36 -3.26 26.28
C LYS A 169 11.12 -1.94 26.12
N LYS A 170 11.71 -1.42 27.20
CA LYS A 170 12.49 -0.18 27.17
C LYS A 170 13.64 -0.28 26.17
N PHE A 171 14.44 -1.34 26.23
CA PHE A 171 15.54 -1.55 25.30
C PHE A 171 15.07 -1.62 23.83
N ARG A 172 13.95 -2.31 23.56
CA ARG A 172 13.36 -2.37 22.21
C ARG A 172 12.96 -0.98 21.73
N ASP A 173 12.29 -0.20 22.57
CA ASP A 173 11.79 1.13 22.21
C ASP A 173 12.95 2.12 22.02
N ASP A 174 14.01 2.03 22.84
CA ASP A 174 15.26 2.77 22.68
C ASP A 174 15.94 2.41 21.34
N LEU A 175 16.16 1.12 21.07
CA LEU A 175 16.75 0.63 19.83
C LEU A 175 15.96 1.09 18.59
N GLN A 176 14.63 1.02 18.65
CA GLN A 176 13.77 1.48 17.57
C GLN A 176 13.92 2.99 17.34
N SER A 177 14.07 3.77 18.41
CA SER A 177 14.24 5.23 18.33
C SER A 177 15.58 5.59 17.70
N TYR A 178 16.68 4.98 18.14
CA TYR A 178 18.00 5.20 17.54
C TYR A 178 18.05 4.76 16.07
N ALA A 179 17.50 3.58 15.76
CA ALA A 179 17.42 3.07 14.39
C ALA A 179 16.59 4.00 13.48
N TRP A 180 15.51 4.58 14.01
CA TRP A 180 14.70 5.56 13.29
C TRP A 180 15.50 6.83 12.99
N CYS A 181 16.19 7.40 13.98
CA CYS A 181 17.02 8.59 13.78
C CYS A 181 18.10 8.36 12.71
N PHE A 182 18.80 7.23 12.77
CA PHE A 182 19.81 6.88 11.77
C PHE A 182 19.19 6.71 10.38
N SER A 183 18.09 5.97 10.28
CA SER A 183 17.39 5.75 9.00
C SER A 183 16.89 7.05 8.40
N ALA A 184 16.33 7.94 9.21
CA ALA A 184 15.85 9.25 8.76
C ALA A 184 16.99 10.11 8.22
N SER A 185 18.09 10.23 8.97
CA SER A 185 19.27 10.98 8.53
C SER A 185 19.85 10.43 7.23
N PHE A 186 19.95 9.11 7.11
CA PHE A 186 20.46 8.46 5.91
C PHE A 186 19.55 8.66 4.70
N ILE A 187 18.23 8.47 4.86
CA ILE A 187 17.26 8.64 3.78
C ILE A 187 17.26 10.09 3.29
N TRP A 188 17.18 11.07 4.19
CA TRP A 188 17.15 12.48 3.80
C TRP A 188 18.48 12.95 3.19
N GLY A 189 19.61 12.54 3.76
CA GLY A 189 20.92 12.80 3.16
C GLY A 189 21.02 12.23 1.74
N SER A 190 20.50 11.02 1.53
CA SER A 190 20.45 10.39 0.21
C SER A 190 19.52 11.15 -0.76
N VAL A 191 18.33 11.54 -0.32
CA VAL A 191 17.37 12.28 -1.16
C VAL A 191 17.97 13.58 -1.67
N LEU A 192 18.60 14.37 -0.80
CA LEU A 192 19.24 15.63 -1.21
C LEU A 192 20.46 15.40 -2.10
N PHE A 193 21.24 14.35 -1.84
CA PHE A 193 22.34 13.96 -2.70
C PHE A 193 21.85 13.61 -4.12
N PHE A 194 20.84 12.75 -4.25
CA PHE A 194 20.27 12.39 -5.55
C PHE A 194 19.61 13.57 -6.24
N HIS A 195 18.91 14.43 -5.52
CA HIS A 195 18.30 15.63 -6.09
C HIS A 195 19.36 16.55 -6.72
N ARG A 196 20.50 16.74 -6.06
CA ARG A 196 21.57 17.61 -6.55
C ARG A 196 22.32 17.04 -7.76
N PHE A 197 22.66 15.75 -7.75
CA PHE A 197 23.54 15.17 -8.77
C PHE A 197 22.79 14.40 -9.87
N TYR A 198 21.64 13.81 -9.55
CA TYR A 198 20.92 12.87 -10.41
C TYR A 198 19.38 12.98 -10.25
N PRO A 199 18.77 14.17 -10.39
CA PRO A 199 17.36 14.40 -10.03
C PRO A 199 16.38 13.50 -10.79
N LYS A 200 16.66 13.22 -12.06
CA LYS A 200 15.81 12.38 -12.94
C LYS A 200 15.68 10.92 -12.49
N PHE A 201 16.53 10.46 -11.58
CA PHE A 201 16.48 9.10 -11.03
C PHE A 201 15.58 9.00 -9.80
N LEU A 202 15.17 10.14 -9.21
CA LEU A 202 14.18 10.15 -8.15
C LEU A 202 12.79 9.85 -8.74
N GLN A 203 11.94 9.25 -7.91
CA GLN A 203 10.54 9.07 -8.29
C GLN A 203 9.91 10.43 -8.58
N HIS A 204 9.19 10.54 -9.69
CA HIS A 204 8.71 11.81 -10.24
C HIS A 204 7.98 12.73 -9.23
N GLY A 205 7.22 12.14 -8.30
CA GLY A 205 6.54 12.91 -7.25
C GLY A 205 7.52 13.59 -6.28
N LEU A 206 8.60 12.91 -5.90
CA LEU A 206 9.63 13.46 -5.01
C LEU A 206 10.51 14.48 -5.75
N GLU A 207 10.90 14.18 -6.99
CA GLU A 207 11.63 15.10 -7.87
C GLU A 207 10.89 16.44 -8.01
N SER A 208 9.60 16.41 -8.36
CA SER A 208 8.78 17.60 -8.53
C SER A 208 8.65 18.40 -7.22
N SER A 209 8.48 17.73 -6.08
CA SER A 209 8.43 18.41 -4.78
C SER A 209 9.76 19.03 -4.39
N MET A 210 10.89 18.35 -4.62
CA MET A 210 12.21 18.91 -4.30
C MET A 210 12.51 20.12 -5.19
N SER A 211 12.23 20.04 -6.49
CA SER A 211 12.47 21.16 -7.42
C SER A 211 11.63 22.39 -7.03
N PHE A 212 10.36 22.20 -6.69
CA PHE A 212 9.50 23.30 -6.23
C PHE A 212 9.98 23.92 -4.90
N ILE A 213 10.55 23.12 -3.99
CA ILE A 213 10.99 23.63 -2.67
C ILE A 213 12.36 24.31 -2.74
N TYR A 214 13.28 23.80 -3.55
CA TYR A 214 14.69 24.18 -3.48
C TYR A 214 15.24 24.87 -4.73
N ASP A 215 14.62 24.66 -5.91
CA ASP A 215 15.09 25.23 -7.17
C ASP A 215 14.21 26.39 -7.66
N ASP A 216 12.91 26.40 -7.33
CA ASP A 216 11.96 27.48 -7.67
C ASP A 216 12.10 28.66 -6.69
N LEU A 217 13.26 29.32 -6.74
CA LEU A 217 13.64 30.42 -5.86
C LEU A 217 13.58 31.80 -6.54
N ASP A 218 13.11 31.90 -7.79
CA ASP A 218 13.05 33.19 -8.48
C ASP A 218 11.78 33.96 -8.07
N TRP A 219 11.95 35.16 -7.49
CA TRP A 219 10.83 36.06 -7.16
C TRP A 219 10.99 37.43 -7.84
N THR A 220 9.89 37.96 -8.41
CA THR A 220 9.88 39.28 -9.06
C THR A 220 9.31 40.38 -8.17
N ASP A 221 8.47 40.03 -7.19
CA ASP A 221 7.78 40.96 -6.29
C ASP A 221 7.36 40.28 -4.96
N TRP A 222 6.87 41.07 -3.99
CA TRP A 222 6.50 40.55 -2.66
C TRP A 222 5.34 39.55 -2.72
N ARG A 223 4.49 39.65 -3.74
CA ARG A 223 3.39 38.72 -4.01
C ARG A 223 3.91 37.37 -4.50
N SER A 224 4.82 37.39 -5.47
CA SER A 224 5.57 36.20 -5.92
C SER A 224 6.32 35.54 -4.75
N PHE A 225 6.95 36.32 -3.87
CA PHE A 225 7.66 35.80 -2.69
C PHE A 225 6.72 35.13 -1.67
N LEU A 226 5.52 35.69 -1.43
CA LEU A 226 4.54 35.13 -0.49
C LEU A 226 3.62 34.06 -1.12
N GLY A 227 3.65 33.89 -2.45
CA GLY A 227 2.77 32.99 -3.18
C GLY A 227 1.30 33.43 -3.22
N ILE A 228 1.04 34.75 -3.19
CA ILE A 228 -0.31 35.36 -3.12
C ILE A 228 -0.58 36.24 -4.34
#